data_AF-A0A950QRV0-F1
#
_entry.id   AF-A0A950QRV0-F1
#
_cell.length_a   1.000
_cell.length_b   1.000
_cell.length_c   1.000
_cell.angle_alpha   90.00
_cell.angle_beta   90.00
_cell.angle_gamma   90.00
#
_symmetry.space_group_name_H-M   'P 1'
#
loop_
_entity.id
_entity.type
_entity.pdbx_description
1 polymer ?
#
loop_
_entity_poly.entity_id
_entity_poly.type
_entity_poly.pdbx_seq_one_letter_code
_entity_poly.pdbx_strand_id
1 'polypeptide(L)'
;MLALVLSASLAAGTALATPVNIQTPEDKLLSDGFQAYMDGQNKQALGYFEEVIRINPKNKAAQTGLSKVKARIKKIEDDKKANALDLARKKYKEGKGLERTGDVVAAIDCYHEAQDAVPQYPQATKALTKIRKDMEKTSERRRLNLSTWSFARGVVAYLDRDWAKAWRIWSERLKIEPNNVALANATARSENNFKRMMLSEQEDFFRRGARAFYEQGLYEQSKTAWEKVLAMRTDDQEALEGKARAEDAYLRAVGKGRNSEAHDLLEEGLEQYAGQNWKKSLVAFQRLVALDPTYTTAKEYIAKINKKLESPDYIPTSVQERDTNWRGNKPSNGTGETVKVPSKFENYSESKKELQSQLNRDPSNIKVQQELDRIAKAQEEESERIYKDGLIAYSQGNRALAIENWKQVLVINPDHKKAAAALRKARAEEERTSDDSTAPATK
;
A
#
# COMPACT_ATOMS: atom_id res chain seq x y z
N MET A 1 2.51 -60.50 61.90
CA MET A 1 3.25 -61.74 61.61
C MET A 1 4.27 -61.45 60.51
N LEU A 2 5.53 -61.82 60.76
CA LEU A 2 6.68 -62.06 59.85
C LEU A 2 6.87 -61.14 58.62
N ALA A 3 7.86 -60.25 58.56
CA ALA A 3 9.33 -60.44 58.48
C ALA A 3 9.83 -61.04 57.15
N LEU A 4 10.57 -60.26 56.36
CA LEU A 4 11.95 -60.61 55.99
C LEU A 4 12.73 -59.39 55.45
N VAL A 5 13.90 -59.19 56.05
CA VAL A 5 14.99 -58.31 55.61
C VAL A 5 15.85 -59.08 54.61
N LEU A 6 16.32 -58.45 53.53
CA LEU A 6 17.65 -58.73 52.99
C LEU A 6 18.18 -57.56 52.15
N SER A 7 19.35 -57.09 52.58
CA SER A 7 20.25 -56.12 51.99
C SER A 7 21.09 -56.73 50.87
N ALA A 8 21.43 -55.95 49.84
CA ALA A 8 22.75 -55.94 49.19
C ALA A 8 22.82 -54.84 48.12
N SER A 9 23.92 -54.11 48.12
CA SER A 9 24.29 -53.06 47.17
C SER A 9 24.78 -53.65 45.84
N LEU A 10 24.64 -52.93 44.72
CA LEU A 10 25.77 -52.43 43.91
C LEU A 10 25.26 -51.64 42.70
N ALA A 11 26.05 -50.64 42.34
CA ALA A 11 25.84 -49.66 41.29
C ALA A 11 25.66 -50.25 39.88
N ALA A 12 24.84 -49.59 39.05
CA ALA A 12 25.26 -49.01 37.77
C ALA A 12 24.03 -48.58 36.94
N GLY A 13 24.08 -47.36 36.39
CA GLY A 13 23.34 -47.03 35.17
C GLY A 13 22.01 -46.30 35.33
N THR A 14 21.98 -45.16 36.02
CA THR A 14 20.94 -44.15 35.77
C THR A 14 21.16 -43.54 34.38
N ALA A 15 20.54 -44.13 33.35
CA ALA A 15 20.21 -43.41 32.12
C ALA A 15 18.73 -43.04 32.18
N LEU A 16 18.39 -42.09 33.05
CA LEU A 16 17.18 -41.30 32.87
C LEU A 16 17.44 -40.40 31.67
N ALA A 17 17.13 -40.91 30.48
CA ALA A 17 16.93 -40.07 29.31
C ALA A 17 15.77 -39.13 29.64
N THR A 18 16.10 -37.92 30.07
CA THR A 18 15.18 -36.79 29.98
C THR A 18 14.77 -36.70 28.52
N PRO A 19 13.46 -36.64 28.18
CA PRO A 19 13.06 -36.39 26.82
C PRO A 19 13.53 -34.97 26.50
N VAL A 20 14.64 -34.87 25.77
CA VAL A 20 15.06 -33.63 25.15
C VAL A 20 13.90 -33.23 24.25
N ASN A 21 13.18 -32.18 24.63
CA ASN A 21 12.15 -31.57 23.81
C ASN A 21 12.85 -30.89 22.63
N ILE A 22 13.25 -31.70 21.64
CA ILE A 22 13.77 -31.21 20.37
C ILE A 22 12.56 -30.69 19.61
N GLN A 23 12.21 -29.41 19.82
CA GLN A 23 11.24 -28.74 18.95
C GLN A 23 11.77 -28.84 17.53
N THR A 24 11.13 -29.67 16.71
CA THR A 24 11.45 -29.74 15.30
C THR A 24 11.08 -28.39 14.65
N PRO A 25 11.68 -28.01 13.51
CA PRO A 25 11.24 -26.85 12.76
C PRO A 25 9.74 -26.85 12.46
N GLU A 26 9.14 -28.05 12.31
CA GLU A 26 7.69 -28.25 12.18
C GLU A 26 6.92 -27.84 13.44
N ASP A 27 7.35 -28.30 14.62
CA ASP A 27 6.68 -27.99 15.90
C ASP A 27 6.71 -26.49 16.21
N LYS A 28 7.83 -25.83 15.87
CA LYS A 28 7.96 -24.38 15.99
C LYS A 28 6.99 -23.66 15.07
N LEU A 29 6.97 -23.99 13.77
CA LEU A 29 6.04 -23.39 12.80
C LEU A 29 4.57 -23.61 13.20
N LEU A 30 4.26 -24.80 13.74
CA LEU A 30 2.93 -25.11 14.23
C LEU A 30 2.55 -24.25 15.44
N SER A 31 3.46 -24.09 16.39
CA SER A 31 3.30 -23.21 17.55
C SER A 31 3.12 -21.74 17.12
N ASP A 32 3.97 -21.24 16.22
CA ASP A 32 3.91 -19.87 15.69
C ASP A 32 2.59 -19.62 14.94
N GLY A 33 2.10 -20.62 14.18
CA GLY A 33 0.81 -20.56 13.51
C GLY A 33 -0.38 -20.45 14.47
N PHE A 34 -0.38 -21.22 15.56
CA PHE A 34 -1.41 -21.10 16.60
C PHE A 34 -1.32 -19.79 17.37
N GLN A 35 -0.11 -19.32 17.68
CA GLN A 35 0.10 -18.04 18.35
C GLN A 35 -0.42 -16.89 17.47
N ALA A 36 -0.02 -16.82 16.21
CA ALA A 36 -0.51 -15.82 15.26
C ALA A 36 -2.03 -15.89 15.08
N TYR A 37 -2.64 -17.08 15.13
CA TYR A 37 -4.10 -17.24 15.08
C TYR A 37 -4.80 -16.64 16.31
N MET A 38 -4.26 -16.90 17.51
CA MET A 38 -4.76 -16.35 18.77
C MET A 38 -4.60 -14.83 18.82
N ASP A 39 -3.49 -14.32 18.30
CA ASP A 39 -3.19 -12.89 18.19
C ASP A 39 -4.02 -12.19 17.08
N GLY A 40 -4.84 -12.95 16.33
CA GLY A 40 -5.68 -12.41 15.27
C GLY A 40 -4.92 -12.02 14.00
N GLN A 41 -3.63 -12.34 13.92
CA GLN A 41 -2.76 -12.14 12.77
C GLN A 41 -3.04 -13.19 11.67
N ASN A 42 -4.28 -13.20 11.16
CA ASN A 42 -4.81 -14.30 10.34
C ASN A 42 -3.98 -14.59 9.08
N LYS A 43 -3.33 -13.57 8.47
CA LYS A 43 -2.46 -13.77 7.30
C LYS A 43 -1.15 -14.49 7.66
N GLN A 44 -0.54 -14.13 8.79
CA GLN A 44 0.67 -14.81 9.27
C GLN A 44 0.34 -16.23 9.72
N ALA A 45 -0.75 -16.41 10.46
CA ALA A 45 -1.26 -17.73 10.85
C ALA A 45 -1.54 -18.63 9.64
N LEU A 46 -2.13 -18.08 8.57
CA LEU A 46 -2.34 -18.78 7.30
C LEU A 46 -1.01 -19.31 6.74
N GLY A 47 -0.01 -18.42 6.62
CA GLY A 47 1.31 -18.79 6.11
C GLY A 47 1.99 -19.88 6.94
N TYR A 48 1.99 -19.75 8.27
CA TYR A 48 2.59 -20.77 9.14
C TYR A 48 1.91 -22.14 9.01
N PHE A 49 0.58 -22.21 8.99
CA PHE A 49 -0.12 -23.48 8.81
C PHE A 49 0.10 -24.07 7.41
N GLU A 50 0.16 -23.24 6.36
CA GLU A 50 0.47 -23.69 5.00
C GLU A 50 1.89 -24.28 4.92
N GLU A 51 2.87 -23.68 5.59
CA GLU A 51 4.23 -24.21 5.68
C GLU A 51 4.31 -25.53 6.44
N VAL A 52 3.58 -25.69 7.55
CA VAL A 52 3.51 -26.99 8.26
C VAL A 52 2.90 -28.06 7.37
N ILE A 53 1.82 -27.74 6.63
CA ILE A 53 1.19 -28.69 5.69
C ILE A 53 2.11 -29.02 4.51
N ARG A 54 2.94 -28.08 4.07
CA ARG A 54 3.94 -28.33 3.02
C ARG A 54 5.01 -29.32 3.49
N ILE A 55 5.46 -29.21 4.74
CA ILE A 55 6.45 -30.12 5.34
C ILE A 55 5.82 -31.48 5.66
N ASN A 56 4.64 -31.46 6.26
CA ASN A 56 3.90 -32.64 6.68
C ASN A 56 2.42 -32.52 6.31
N PRO A 57 2.03 -33.00 5.11
CA PRO A 57 0.65 -32.92 4.65
C PRO A 57 -0.37 -33.66 5.52
N LYS A 58 0.07 -34.60 6.36
CA LYS A 58 -0.78 -35.40 7.26
C LYS A 58 -0.92 -34.79 8.66
N ASN A 59 -0.31 -33.64 8.93
CA ASN A 59 -0.41 -32.98 10.23
C ASN A 59 -1.85 -32.48 10.48
N LYS A 60 -2.61 -33.24 11.29
CA LYS A 60 -4.03 -32.94 11.59
C LYS A 60 -4.23 -31.60 12.31
N ALA A 61 -3.28 -31.20 13.16
CA ALA A 61 -3.37 -29.95 13.90
C ALA A 61 -3.25 -28.76 12.95
N ALA A 62 -2.28 -28.79 12.04
CA ALA A 62 -2.12 -27.77 11.00
C ALA A 62 -3.31 -27.75 10.03
N GLN A 63 -3.86 -28.90 9.63
CA GLN A 63 -5.05 -28.96 8.75
C GLN A 63 -6.26 -28.29 9.42
N THR A 64 -6.45 -28.56 10.71
CA THR A 64 -7.53 -27.96 11.50
C THR A 64 -7.31 -26.46 11.67
N GLY A 65 -6.09 -26.03 12.01
CA GLY A 65 -5.71 -24.62 12.12
C GLY A 65 -5.93 -23.84 10.82
N LEU A 66 -5.48 -24.41 9.70
CA LEU A 66 -5.65 -23.87 8.35
C LEU A 66 -7.13 -23.68 7.99
N SER A 67 -7.96 -24.68 8.27
CA SER A 67 -9.42 -24.61 8.04
C SER A 67 -10.06 -23.49 8.86
N LYS A 68 -9.72 -23.38 10.15
CA LYS A 68 -10.22 -22.32 11.04
C LYS A 68 -9.77 -20.93 10.60
N VAL A 69 -8.50 -20.75 10.24
CA VAL A 69 -7.96 -19.49 9.70
C VAL A 69 -8.69 -19.09 8.42
N LYS A 70 -8.84 -20.02 7.46
CA LYS A 70 -9.54 -19.75 6.19
C LYS A 70 -10.99 -19.34 6.42
N ALA A 71 -11.69 -20.03 7.33
CA ALA A 71 -13.06 -19.66 7.71
C ALA A 71 -13.13 -18.26 8.35
N ARG A 72 -12.17 -17.92 9.24
CA ARG A 72 -12.11 -16.59 9.88
C ARG A 72 -11.79 -15.48 8.88
N ILE A 73 -10.84 -15.69 7.96
CA ILE A 73 -10.51 -14.75 6.89
C ILE A 73 -11.75 -14.52 6.01
N LYS A 74 -12.41 -15.60 5.56
CA LYS A 74 -13.63 -15.48 4.76
C LYS A 74 -14.71 -14.69 5.49
N LYS A 75 -14.94 -14.96 6.78
CA LYS A 75 -15.90 -14.19 7.58
C LYS A 75 -15.54 -12.70 7.64
N ILE A 76 -14.26 -12.37 7.88
CA ILE A 76 -13.78 -10.97 7.89
C ILE A 76 -14.00 -10.31 6.52
N GLU A 77 -13.77 -11.02 5.42
CA GLU A 77 -14.01 -10.51 4.07
C GLU A 77 -15.49 -10.30 3.77
N ASP A 78 -16.34 -11.24 4.18
CA ASP A 78 -17.79 -11.15 4.02
C ASP A 78 -18.35 -9.99 4.86
N ASP A 79 -17.90 -9.83 6.10
CA ASP A 79 -18.25 -8.70 6.98
C ASP A 79 -17.79 -7.36 6.36
N LYS A 80 -16.57 -7.30 5.80
CA LYS A 80 -16.08 -6.11 5.08
C LYS A 80 -16.95 -5.77 3.87
N LYS A 81 -17.33 -6.77 3.07
CA LYS A 81 -18.21 -6.58 1.91
C LYS A 81 -19.61 -6.10 2.34
N ALA A 82 -20.15 -6.68 3.42
CA ALA A 82 -21.43 -6.27 3.97
C ALA A 82 -21.40 -4.81 4.46
N ASN A 83 -20.35 -4.43 5.20
CA ASN A 83 -20.15 -3.07 5.67
C ASN A 83 -19.97 -2.07 4.52
N ALA A 84 -19.20 -2.44 3.48
CA ALA A 84 -19.03 -1.62 2.29
C ALA A 84 -20.36 -1.44 1.53
N LEU A 85 -21.16 -2.49 1.44
CA LEU A 85 -22.48 -2.44 0.81
C LEU A 85 -23.47 -1.56 1.60
N ASP A 86 -23.46 -1.64 2.93
CA ASP A 86 -24.27 -0.77 3.78
C ASP A 86 -23.88 0.71 3.62
N LEU A 87 -22.57 1.01 3.63
CA LEU A 87 -22.06 2.35 3.37
C LEU A 87 -22.51 2.87 2.00
N ALA A 88 -22.37 2.05 0.94
CA ALA A 88 -22.79 2.42 -0.40
C ALA A 88 -24.30 2.72 -0.47
N ARG A 89 -25.14 1.92 0.18
CA ARG A 89 -26.60 2.14 0.26
C ARG A 89 -26.93 3.44 1.00
N LYS A 90 -26.29 3.68 2.15
CA LYS A 90 -26.49 4.89 2.95
C LYS A 90 -26.13 6.13 2.13
N LYS A 91 -24.97 6.11 1.49
CA LYS A 91 -24.47 7.22 0.66
C LYS A 91 -25.33 7.45 -0.58
N TYR A 92 -25.79 6.39 -1.24
CA TYR A 92 -26.77 6.53 -2.32
C TYR A 92 -28.08 7.19 -1.83
N LYS A 93 -28.62 6.78 -0.67
CA LYS A 93 -29.84 7.37 -0.10
C LYS A 93 -29.64 8.86 0.24
N GLU A 94 -28.48 9.22 0.80
CA GLU A 94 -28.08 10.61 1.08
C GLU A 94 -28.03 11.44 -0.21
N GLY A 95 -27.35 10.92 -1.25
CA GLY A 95 -27.29 11.56 -2.57
C GLY A 95 -28.67 11.78 -3.20
N LYS A 96 -29.57 10.80 -3.09
CA LYS A 96 -30.98 10.96 -3.53
C LYS A 96 -31.72 12.06 -2.77
N GLY A 97 -31.40 12.27 -1.49
CA GLY A 97 -31.94 13.39 -0.70
C GLY A 97 -31.44 14.73 -1.22
N LEU A 98 -30.13 14.83 -1.44
CA LEU A 98 -29.46 16.04 -1.94
C LEU A 98 -29.94 16.46 -3.34
N GLU A 99 -30.17 15.49 -4.24
CA GLU A 99 -30.80 15.75 -5.54
C GLU A 99 -32.18 16.40 -5.41
N ARG A 100 -33.00 15.96 -4.45
CA ARG A 100 -34.35 16.53 -4.23
C ARG A 100 -34.28 17.97 -3.72
N THR A 101 -33.23 18.29 -2.97
CA THR A 101 -32.97 19.66 -2.49
C THR A 101 -32.25 20.53 -3.52
N GLY A 102 -31.84 19.97 -4.65
CA GLY A 102 -31.15 20.70 -5.73
C GLY A 102 -29.63 20.83 -5.56
N ASP A 103 -29.04 20.28 -4.49
CA ASP A 103 -27.58 20.27 -4.30
C ASP A 103 -26.95 19.11 -5.10
N VAL A 104 -26.86 19.31 -6.41
CA VAL A 104 -26.35 18.30 -7.35
C VAL A 104 -24.89 17.96 -7.07
N VAL A 105 -24.06 18.93 -6.66
CA VAL A 105 -22.62 18.70 -6.42
C VAL A 105 -22.42 17.83 -5.18
N ALA A 106 -23.15 18.11 -4.09
CA ALA A 106 -23.12 17.25 -2.92
C ALA A 106 -23.70 15.86 -3.21
N ALA A 107 -24.74 15.76 -4.03
CA ALA A 107 -25.27 14.46 -4.44
C ALA A 107 -24.22 13.62 -5.19
N ILE A 108 -23.44 14.26 -6.06
CA ILE A 108 -22.32 13.61 -6.78
C ILE A 108 -21.27 13.09 -5.80
N ASP A 109 -20.88 13.87 -4.78
CA ASP A 109 -19.97 13.42 -3.72
C ASP A 109 -20.47 12.11 -3.09
N CYS A 110 -21.74 12.07 -2.67
CA CYS A 110 -22.33 10.88 -2.07
C CYS A 110 -22.35 9.66 -3.02
N TYR A 111 -22.64 9.86 -4.30
CA TYR A 111 -22.63 8.75 -5.26
C TYR A 111 -21.23 8.23 -5.55
N HIS A 112 -20.24 9.12 -5.61
CA HIS A 112 -18.85 8.75 -5.73
C HIS A 112 -18.35 8.01 -4.49
N GLU A 113 -18.71 8.45 -3.28
CA GLU A 113 -18.43 7.70 -2.05
C GLU A 113 -19.08 6.31 -2.05
N ALA A 114 -20.29 6.17 -2.62
CA ALA A 114 -20.91 4.86 -2.80
C ALA A 114 -20.15 3.95 -3.79
N GLN A 115 -19.58 4.53 -4.85
CA GLN A 115 -18.74 3.80 -5.81
C GLN A 115 -17.36 3.46 -5.25
N ASP A 116 -16.81 4.31 -4.38
CA ASP A 116 -15.53 4.05 -3.69
C ASP A 116 -15.70 2.90 -2.68
N ALA A 117 -16.85 2.81 -2.02
CA ALA A 117 -17.18 1.70 -1.13
C ALA A 117 -17.46 0.39 -1.91
N VAL A 118 -18.28 0.46 -2.96
CA VAL A 118 -18.58 -0.69 -3.82
C VAL A 118 -18.34 -0.31 -5.28
N PRO A 119 -17.25 -0.80 -5.90
CA PRO A 119 -16.95 -0.50 -7.29
C PRO A 119 -18.14 -0.77 -8.22
N GLN A 120 -18.46 0.20 -9.07
CA GLN A 120 -19.59 0.15 -10.00
C GLN A 120 -20.97 -0.04 -9.33
N TYR A 121 -21.16 0.43 -8.09
CA TYR A 121 -22.46 0.34 -7.40
C TYR A 121 -23.64 0.75 -8.31
N PRO A 122 -24.51 -0.19 -8.73
CA PRO A 122 -25.37 0.04 -9.90
C PRO A 122 -26.31 1.25 -9.80
N GLN A 123 -26.80 1.52 -8.59
CA GLN A 123 -27.73 2.62 -8.34
C GLN A 123 -27.05 3.99 -8.44
N ALA A 124 -25.86 4.13 -7.83
CA ALA A 124 -25.05 5.34 -7.93
C ALA A 124 -24.58 5.59 -9.36
N THR A 125 -24.13 4.55 -10.06
CA THR A 125 -23.72 4.63 -11.47
C THR A 125 -24.86 5.14 -12.35
N LYS A 126 -26.09 4.64 -12.18
CA LYS A 126 -27.26 5.12 -12.92
C LYS A 126 -27.57 6.59 -12.61
N ALA A 127 -27.48 7.00 -11.34
CA ALA A 127 -27.73 8.40 -10.94
C ALA A 127 -26.69 9.36 -11.55
N LEU A 128 -25.40 9.03 -11.45
CA LEU A 128 -24.31 9.82 -12.04
C LEU A 128 -24.44 9.94 -13.56
N THR A 129 -24.77 8.85 -14.26
CA THR A 129 -25.02 8.87 -15.71
C THR A 129 -26.20 9.78 -16.07
N LYS A 130 -27.27 9.78 -15.27
CA LYS A 130 -28.40 10.69 -15.48
C LYS A 130 -27.97 12.14 -15.30
N ILE A 131 -27.30 12.48 -14.20
CA ILE A 131 -26.81 13.84 -13.94
C ILE A 131 -25.90 14.30 -15.09
N ARG A 132 -24.95 13.45 -15.51
CA ARG A 132 -24.07 13.74 -16.65
C ARG A 132 -24.86 14.13 -17.89
N LYS A 133 -25.82 13.29 -18.29
CA LYS A 133 -26.65 13.52 -19.49
C LYS A 133 -27.44 14.84 -19.40
N ASP A 134 -27.97 15.16 -18.22
CA ASP A 134 -28.73 16.40 -18.01
C ASP A 134 -27.82 17.64 -18.07
N MET A 135 -26.60 17.54 -17.53
CA MET A 135 -25.60 18.63 -17.56
C MET A 135 -24.98 18.83 -18.94
N GLU A 136 -24.69 17.76 -19.68
CA GLU A 136 -24.20 17.82 -21.06
C GLU A 136 -25.20 18.55 -21.96
N LYS A 137 -26.47 18.15 -21.93
CA LYS A 137 -27.56 18.84 -22.65
C LYS A 137 -27.67 20.32 -22.28
N THR A 138 -27.47 20.65 -21.00
CA THR A 138 -27.50 22.04 -20.54
C THR A 138 -26.31 22.83 -21.06
N SER A 139 -25.13 22.20 -21.14
CA SER A 139 -23.90 22.82 -21.63
C SER A 139 -23.89 23.07 -23.15
N GLU A 140 -24.67 22.31 -23.91
CA GLU A 140 -24.83 22.48 -25.37
C GLU A 140 -25.75 23.67 -25.73
N ARG A 141 -26.67 24.05 -24.83
CA ARG A 141 -27.62 25.16 -25.03
C ARG A 141 -26.99 26.52 -24.74
N ARG A 142 -25.90 26.83 -25.44
CA ARG A 142 -25.00 28.00 -25.26
C ARG A 142 -25.70 29.38 -25.23
N ARG A 143 -26.98 29.47 -25.58
CA ARG A 143 -27.64 30.72 -26.01
C ARG A 143 -28.38 31.55 -24.95
N LEU A 144 -28.52 31.19 -23.68
CA LEU A 144 -29.29 32.08 -22.77
C LEU A 144 -28.82 32.29 -21.33
N ASN A 145 -27.88 31.53 -20.77
CA ASN A 145 -27.39 31.81 -19.41
C ASN A 145 -25.96 31.30 -19.19
N LEU A 146 -25.01 32.24 -19.11
CA LEU A 146 -23.58 31.92 -18.96
C LEU A 146 -23.27 31.25 -17.60
N SER A 147 -24.03 31.54 -16.55
CA SER A 147 -23.89 30.89 -15.24
C SER A 147 -24.40 29.47 -15.25
N THR A 148 -25.58 29.23 -15.81
CA THR A 148 -26.12 27.87 -15.97
C THR A 148 -25.19 27.02 -16.84
N TRP A 149 -24.65 27.60 -17.91
CA TRP A 149 -23.67 26.94 -18.77
C TRP A 149 -22.36 26.61 -18.03
N SER A 150 -21.78 27.59 -17.32
CA SER A 150 -20.53 27.39 -16.56
C SER A 150 -20.74 26.38 -15.43
N PHE A 151 -21.89 26.46 -14.75
CA PHE A 151 -22.27 25.52 -13.71
C PHE A 151 -22.31 24.09 -14.26
N ALA A 152 -23.05 23.86 -15.36
CA ALA A 152 -23.17 22.55 -15.99
C ALA A 152 -21.82 21.98 -16.46
N ARG A 153 -20.95 22.80 -17.08
CA ARG A 153 -19.60 22.35 -17.48
C ARG A 153 -18.72 21.99 -16.30
N GLY A 154 -18.77 22.78 -15.23
CA GLY A 154 -18.06 22.46 -14.00
C GLY A 154 -18.58 21.17 -13.36
N VAL A 155 -19.90 20.91 -13.39
CA VAL A 155 -20.47 19.65 -12.90
C VAL A 155 -19.96 18.45 -13.70
N VAL A 156 -19.85 18.55 -15.04
CA VAL A 156 -19.28 17.47 -15.86
C VAL A 156 -17.82 17.20 -15.47
N ALA A 157 -17.00 18.24 -15.32
CA ALA A 157 -15.62 18.07 -14.84
C ALA A 157 -15.56 17.46 -13.42
N TYR A 158 -16.48 17.87 -12.54
CA TYR A 158 -16.61 17.34 -11.19
C TYR A 158 -16.99 15.84 -11.21
N LEU A 159 -17.93 15.43 -12.05
CA LEU A 159 -18.27 14.01 -12.25
C LEU A 159 -17.09 13.16 -12.72
N ASP A 160 -16.16 13.77 -13.46
CA ASP A 160 -14.93 13.12 -13.94
C ASP A 160 -13.82 13.09 -12.87
N ARG A 161 -14.09 13.63 -11.68
CA ARG A 161 -13.09 13.91 -10.61
C ARG A 161 -11.95 14.82 -11.05
N ASP A 162 -12.16 15.61 -12.11
CA ASP A 162 -11.26 16.66 -12.54
C ASP A 162 -11.54 17.93 -11.71
N TRP A 163 -11.18 17.83 -10.42
CA TRP A 163 -11.42 18.88 -9.42
C TRP A 163 -10.74 20.19 -9.79
N ALA A 164 -9.55 20.12 -10.40
CA ALA A 164 -8.81 21.29 -10.87
C ALA A 164 -9.62 22.06 -11.92
N LYS A 165 -10.14 21.36 -12.93
CA LYS A 165 -10.95 21.97 -13.99
C LYS A 165 -12.30 22.46 -13.48
N ALA A 166 -12.96 21.70 -12.62
CA ALA A 166 -14.23 22.12 -12.00
C ALA A 166 -14.04 23.41 -11.18
N TRP A 167 -13.00 23.45 -10.33
CA TRP A 167 -12.63 24.63 -9.54
C TRP A 167 -12.33 25.84 -10.41
N ARG A 168 -11.53 25.65 -11.47
CA ARG A 168 -11.22 26.73 -12.42
C ARG A 168 -12.48 27.31 -13.06
N ILE A 169 -13.36 26.45 -13.60
CA ILE A 169 -14.59 26.89 -14.27
C ILE A 169 -15.50 27.67 -13.31
N TRP A 170 -15.74 27.16 -12.11
CA TRP A 170 -16.66 27.80 -11.17
C TRP A 170 -16.06 29.04 -10.51
N SER A 171 -14.77 29.04 -10.18
CA SER A 171 -14.10 30.21 -9.58
C SER A 171 -14.02 31.40 -10.54
N GLU A 172 -13.77 31.16 -11.83
CA GLU A 172 -13.82 32.20 -12.88
C GLU A 172 -15.21 32.85 -12.92
N ARG A 173 -16.28 32.06 -12.83
CA ARG A 173 -17.64 32.60 -12.86
C ARG A 173 -18.04 33.29 -11.55
N LEU A 174 -17.62 32.74 -10.40
CA LEU A 174 -17.90 33.29 -9.07
C LEU A 174 -17.30 34.70 -8.89
N LYS A 175 -16.14 34.99 -9.50
CA LYS A 175 -15.55 36.34 -9.51
C LYS A 175 -16.48 37.40 -10.12
N ILE A 176 -17.32 36.99 -11.08
CA ILE A 176 -18.29 37.88 -11.76
C ILE A 176 -19.61 37.91 -10.97
N GLU A 177 -19.99 36.79 -10.36
CA GLU A 177 -21.23 36.63 -9.60
C GLU A 177 -20.97 36.23 -8.14
N PRO A 178 -20.39 37.13 -7.31
CA PRO A 178 -19.97 36.79 -5.95
C PRO A 178 -21.12 36.35 -5.03
N ASN A 179 -22.36 36.79 -5.33
CA ASN A 179 -23.54 36.45 -4.55
C ASN A 179 -24.22 35.14 -4.99
N ASN A 180 -23.67 34.43 -5.98
CA ASN A 180 -24.23 33.17 -6.45
C ASN A 180 -23.85 32.00 -5.52
N VAL A 181 -24.75 31.67 -4.60
CA VAL A 181 -24.54 30.64 -3.57
C VAL A 181 -24.21 29.27 -4.16
N ALA A 182 -24.84 28.88 -5.27
CA ALA A 182 -24.58 27.59 -5.91
C ALA A 182 -23.15 27.50 -6.47
N LEU A 183 -22.67 28.57 -7.11
CA LEU A 183 -21.29 28.65 -7.59
C LEU A 183 -20.29 28.70 -6.43
N ALA A 184 -20.61 29.43 -5.34
CA ALA A 184 -19.76 29.50 -4.15
C ALA A 184 -19.56 28.11 -3.52
N ASN A 185 -20.66 27.38 -3.30
CA ASN A 185 -20.62 26.03 -2.73
C ASN A 185 -19.86 25.05 -3.63
N ALA A 186 -20.11 25.08 -4.94
CA ALA A 186 -19.43 24.21 -5.91
C ALA A 186 -17.92 24.52 -5.98
N THR A 187 -17.55 25.81 -5.99
CA THR A 187 -16.15 26.26 -5.97
C THR A 187 -15.43 25.79 -4.70
N ALA A 188 -16.04 25.95 -3.52
CA ALA A 188 -15.44 25.52 -2.27
C ALA A 188 -15.23 23.99 -2.19
N ARG A 189 -16.21 23.20 -2.65
CA ARG A 189 -16.09 21.73 -2.70
C ARG A 189 -14.98 21.27 -3.65
N SER A 190 -14.96 21.80 -4.88
CA SER A 190 -13.92 21.47 -5.86
C SER A 190 -12.53 21.91 -5.41
N GLU A 191 -12.41 23.08 -4.78
CA GLU A 191 -11.13 23.53 -4.21
C GLU A 191 -10.63 22.58 -3.11
N ASN A 192 -11.48 22.18 -2.18
CA ASN A 192 -11.10 21.26 -1.09
C ASN A 192 -10.68 19.89 -1.65
N ASN A 193 -11.47 19.33 -2.57
CA ASN A 193 -11.13 18.07 -3.23
C ASN A 193 -9.85 18.17 -4.07
N PHE A 194 -9.63 19.29 -4.76
CA PHE A 194 -8.39 19.55 -5.47
C PHE A 194 -7.19 19.64 -4.52
N LYS A 195 -7.30 20.36 -3.40
CA LYS A 195 -6.25 20.45 -2.38
C LYS A 195 -5.92 19.09 -1.78
N ARG A 196 -6.93 18.27 -1.47
CA ARG A 196 -6.75 16.90 -0.95
C ARG A 196 -6.05 16.01 -1.98
N MET A 197 -6.46 16.08 -3.24
CA MET A 197 -5.80 15.36 -4.33
C MET A 197 -4.34 15.77 -4.46
N MET A 198 -4.05 17.08 -4.49
CA MET A 198 -2.67 17.59 -4.58
C MET A 198 -1.81 17.18 -3.38
N LEU A 199 -2.37 17.18 -2.17
CA LEU A 199 -1.68 16.70 -0.97
C LEU A 199 -1.35 15.21 -1.11
N SER A 200 -2.30 14.38 -1.54
CA SER A 200 -2.09 12.95 -1.76
C SER A 200 -1.03 12.67 -2.83
N GLU A 201 -1.01 13.45 -3.92
CA GLU A 201 -0.01 13.33 -4.98
C GLU A 201 1.38 13.75 -4.49
N GLN A 202 1.47 14.81 -3.68
CA GLN A 202 2.73 15.21 -3.04
C GLN A 202 3.25 14.13 -2.08
N GLU A 203 2.38 13.56 -1.24
CA GLU A 203 2.71 12.43 -0.38
C GLU A 203 3.27 11.27 -1.20
N ASP A 204 2.57 10.83 -2.24
CA ASP A 204 3.02 9.71 -3.08
C ASP A 204 4.34 10.02 -3.82
N PHE A 205 4.50 11.25 -4.32
CA PHE A 205 5.75 11.70 -4.94
C PHE A 205 6.94 11.56 -3.99
N PHE A 206 6.82 12.05 -2.76
CA PHE A 206 7.90 11.95 -1.78
C PHE A 206 8.13 10.50 -1.32
N ARG A 207 7.08 9.68 -1.17
CA ARG A 207 7.23 8.24 -0.84
C ARG A 207 8.00 7.49 -1.94
N ARG A 208 7.60 7.69 -3.20
CA ARG A 208 8.29 7.07 -4.35
C ARG A 208 9.74 7.55 -4.45
N GLY A 209 9.97 8.85 -4.31
CA GLY A 209 11.32 9.41 -4.28
C GLY A 209 12.16 8.83 -3.14
N ALA A 210 11.60 8.72 -1.93
CA ALA A 210 12.31 8.19 -0.77
C ALA A 210 12.73 6.73 -0.94
N ARG A 211 11.84 5.88 -1.49
CA ARG A 211 12.16 4.48 -1.82
C ARG A 211 13.22 4.38 -2.91
N ALA A 212 13.09 5.15 -4.00
CA ALA A 212 14.06 5.16 -5.08
C ALA A 212 15.46 5.64 -4.63
N PHE A 213 15.52 6.68 -3.80
CA PHE A 213 16.79 7.13 -3.21
C PHE A 213 17.41 6.04 -2.33
N TYR A 214 16.60 5.36 -1.52
CA TYR A 214 17.08 4.27 -0.67
C TYR A 214 17.69 3.13 -1.49
N GLU A 215 17.01 2.70 -2.55
CA GLU A 215 17.48 1.65 -3.46
C GLU A 215 18.78 2.02 -4.17
N GLN A 216 19.00 3.30 -4.45
CA GLN A 216 20.23 3.82 -5.07
C GLN A 216 21.38 4.03 -4.07
N GLY A 217 21.17 3.75 -2.77
CA GLY A 217 22.15 4.03 -1.72
C GLY A 217 22.26 5.50 -1.33
N LEU A 218 21.36 6.34 -1.86
CA LEU A 218 21.23 7.77 -1.59
C LEU A 218 20.44 7.99 -0.28
N TYR A 219 20.99 7.47 0.82
CA TYR A 219 20.28 7.35 2.10
C TYR A 219 19.90 8.69 2.74
N GLU A 220 20.73 9.73 2.58
CA GLU A 220 20.44 11.07 3.09
C GLU A 220 19.26 11.71 2.33
N GLN A 221 19.23 11.57 1.00
CA GLN A 221 18.10 12.02 0.17
C GLN A 221 16.82 11.23 0.51
N SER A 222 16.96 9.93 0.75
CA SER A 222 15.84 9.08 1.19
C SER A 222 15.26 9.56 2.52
N LYS A 223 16.11 9.77 3.54
CA LYS A 223 15.71 10.31 4.84
C LYS A 223 14.98 11.65 4.70
N THR A 224 15.53 12.57 3.91
CA THR A 224 14.93 13.90 3.64
C THR A 224 13.56 13.77 2.96
N ALA A 225 13.40 12.87 2.00
CA ALA A 225 12.13 12.65 1.32
C ALA A 225 11.06 12.07 2.28
N TRP A 226 11.44 11.14 3.17
CA TRP A 226 10.54 10.67 4.23
C TRP A 226 10.13 11.78 5.20
N GLU A 227 11.03 12.70 5.55
CA GLU A 227 10.69 13.87 6.38
C GLU A 227 9.67 14.79 5.69
N LYS A 228 9.69 14.91 4.36
CA LYS A 228 8.64 15.64 3.63
C LYS A 228 7.28 14.97 3.76
N VAL A 229 7.22 13.63 3.73
CA VAL A 229 5.99 12.89 4.01
C VAL A 229 5.51 13.15 5.44
N LEU A 230 6.43 13.11 6.42
CA LEU A 230 6.11 13.34 7.83
C LEU A 230 5.69 14.79 8.14
N ALA A 231 6.13 15.77 7.34
CA ALA A 231 5.66 17.15 7.44
C ALA A 231 4.17 17.29 7.03
N MET A 232 3.68 16.41 6.16
CA MET A 232 2.27 16.36 5.73
C MET A 232 1.43 15.44 6.63
N ARG A 233 1.99 14.28 7.01
CA ARG A 233 1.38 13.29 7.93
C ARG A 233 2.35 12.90 9.02
N THR A 234 2.24 13.57 10.17
CA THR A 234 3.17 13.45 11.30
C THR A 234 3.26 12.06 11.94
N ASP A 235 2.21 11.26 11.80
CA ASP A 235 2.04 9.93 12.37
C ASP A 235 2.11 8.80 11.33
N ASP A 236 2.57 9.11 10.11
CA ASP A 236 2.66 8.13 9.05
C ASP A 236 3.70 7.04 9.36
N GLN A 237 3.23 5.81 9.52
CA GLN A 237 4.07 4.69 9.94
C GLN A 237 5.13 4.34 8.90
N GLU A 238 4.76 4.24 7.62
CA GLU A 238 5.71 3.91 6.55
C GLU A 238 6.83 4.95 6.49
N ALA A 239 6.50 6.24 6.60
CA ALA A 239 7.48 7.29 6.55
C ALA A 239 8.37 7.34 7.80
N LEU A 240 7.85 7.02 8.98
CA LEU A 240 8.67 6.90 10.19
C LEU A 240 9.68 5.76 10.07
N GLU A 241 9.21 4.58 9.66
CA GLU A 241 10.08 3.41 9.49
C GLU A 241 11.08 3.62 8.36
N GLY A 242 10.63 4.18 7.24
CA GLY A 242 11.46 4.52 6.08
C GLY A 242 12.56 5.52 6.46
N LYS A 243 12.24 6.56 7.24
CA LYS A 243 13.22 7.52 7.77
C LYS A 243 14.25 6.83 8.66
N ALA A 244 13.82 5.94 9.55
CA ALA A 244 14.71 5.23 10.47
C ALA A 244 15.65 4.26 9.74
N ARG A 245 15.13 3.50 8.77
CA ARG A 245 15.95 2.63 7.91
C ARG A 245 16.93 3.42 7.05
N ALA A 246 16.51 4.56 6.50
CA ALA A 246 17.40 5.44 5.74
C ALA A 246 18.52 6.02 6.64
N GLU A 247 18.22 6.43 7.87
CA GLU A 247 19.23 6.87 8.83
C GLU A 247 20.23 5.75 9.18
N ASP A 248 19.73 4.55 9.48
CA ASP A 248 20.57 3.38 9.74
C ASP A 248 21.51 3.05 8.56
N ALA A 249 20.96 2.99 7.36
CA ALA A 249 21.73 2.69 6.16
C ALA A 249 22.79 3.77 5.88
N TYR A 250 22.45 5.05 6.13
CA TYR A 250 23.41 6.15 6.07
C TYR A 250 24.55 5.98 7.08
N LEU A 251 24.22 5.72 8.37
CA LEU A 251 25.21 5.52 9.44
C LEU A 251 26.14 4.34 9.14
N ARG A 252 25.60 3.25 8.59
CA ARG A 252 26.37 2.10 8.10
C ARG A 252 27.32 2.47 6.97
N ALA A 253 26.85 3.21 5.98
CA ALA A 253 27.64 3.62 4.82
C ALA A 253 28.82 4.55 5.20
N VAL A 254 28.61 5.49 6.13
CA VAL A 254 29.67 6.41 6.61
C VAL A 254 30.62 5.78 7.64
N GLY A 255 30.52 4.47 7.87
CA GLY A 255 31.40 3.73 8.78
C GLY A 255 31.12 3.95 10.27
N LYS A 256 30.04 4.66 10.62
CA LYS A 256 29.61 4.86 12.02
C LYS A 256 28.78 3.68 12.56
N GLY A 257 28.17 2.88 11.70
CA GLY A 257 27.24 1.80 12.06
C GLY A 257 27.73 0.37 11.77
N ARG A 258 29.02 0.04 11.95
CA ARG A 258 29.53 -1.32 11.64
C ARG A 258 28.97 -2.46 12.51
N ASN A 259 28.15 -2.19 13.52
CA ASN A 259 27.60 -3.21 14.39
C ASN A 259 26.24 -3.71 13.88
N SER A 260 26.18 -4.99 13.48
CA SER A 260 24.93 -5.70 13.18
C SER A 260 23.91 -5.59 14.32
N GLU A 261 24.39 -5.46 15.55
CA GLU A 261 23.57 -5.29 16.75
C GLU A 261 22.70 -4.01 16.72
N ALA A 262 23.21 -2.88 16.22
CA ALA A 262 22.41 -1.65 16.11
C ALA A 262 21.28 -1.81 15.10
N HIS A 263 21.57 -2.46 13.97
CA HIS A 263 20.57 -2.79 12.96
C HIS A 263 19.50 -3.76 13.49
N ASP A 264 19.92 -4.81 14.20
CA ASP A 264 19.01 -5.79 14.81
C ASP A 264 18.08 -5.12 15.84
N LEU A 265 18.63 -4.24 16.70
CA LEU A 265 17.85 -3.49 17.69
C LEU A 265 16.88 -2.50 17.03
N LEU A 266 17.27 -1.89 15.90
CA LEU A 266 16.39 -1.04 15.13
C LEU A 266 15.21 -1.83 14.57
N GLU A 267 15.45 -2.92 13.85
CA GLU A 267 14.38 -3.72 13.26
C GLU A 267 13.47 -4.34 14.34
N GLU A 268 14.03 -4.79 15.48
CA GLU A 268 13.24 -5.21 16.64
C GLU A 268 12.35 -4.07 17.14
N GLY A 269 12.91 -2.87 17.33
CA GLY A 269 12.16 -1.71 17.79
C GLY A 269 11.01 -1.33 16.85
N LEU A 270 11.26 -1.33 15.53
CA LEU A 270 10.26 -1.04 14.50
C LEU A 270 9.18 -2.12 14.44
N GLU A 271 9.55 -3.40 14.49
CA GLU A 271 8.60 -4.52 14.49
C GLU A 271 7.67 -4.45 15.70
N GLN A 272 8.22 -4.23 16.90
CA GLN A 272 7.43 -4.10 18.12
C GLN A 272 6.55 -2.84 18.09
N TYR A 273 7.02 -1.75 17.49
CA TYR A 273 6.23 -0.52 17.32
C TYR A 273 5.04 -0.77 16.38
N ALA A 274 5.27 -1.41 15.24
CA ALA A 274 4.24 -1.78 14.28
C ALA A 274 3.20 -2.73 14.89
N GLY A 275 3.66 -3.66 15.73
CA GLY A 275 2.82 -4.56 16.53
C GLY A 275 2.10 -3.90 17.72
N GLN A 276 2.26 -2.59 17.92
CA GLN A 276 1.73 -1.83 19.07
C GLN A 276 2.20 -2.36 20.44
N ASN A 277 3.31 -3.10 20.45
CA ASN A 277 3.95 -3.60 21.66
C ASN A 277 4.85 -2.50 22.26
N TRP A 278 4.22 -1.41 22.71
CA TRP A 278 4.88 -0.16 23.10
C TRP A 278 6.04 -0.34 24.07
N LYS A 279 5.87 -1.17 25.12
CA LYS A 279 6.93 -1.44 26.11
C LYS A 279 8.14 -2.16 25.49
N LYS A 280 7.91 -3.20 24.68
CA LYS A 280 9.00 -3.95 24.03
C LYS A 280 9.75 -3.07 23.03
N SER A 281 8.99 -2.30 22.25
CA SER A 281 9.53 -1.32 21.31
C SER A 281 10.40 -0.27 22.03
N LEU A 282 9.91 0.27 23.16
CA LEU A 282 10.65 1.24 23.98
C LEU A 282 12.00 0.69 24.43
N VAL A 283 12.03 -0.55 24.93
CA VAL A 283 13.27 -1.21 25.39
C VAL A 283 14.27 -1.38 24.25
N ALA A 284 13.82 -1.83 23.08
CA ALA A 284 14.68 -1.99 21.90
C ALA A 284 15.30 -0.65 21.45
N PHE A 285 14.50 0.42 21.37
CA PHE A 285 15.01 1.74 21.01
C PHE A 285 15.92 2.36 22.08
N GLN A 286 15.65 2.15 23.37
CA GLN A 286 16.53 2.58 24.45
C GLN A 286 17.90 1.89 24.37
N ARG A 287 17.92 0.59 24.09
CA ARG A 287 19.16 -0.16 23.85
C ARG A 287 19.91 0.36 22.62
N LEU A 288 19.19 0.65 21.54
CA LEU A 288 19.76 1.23 20.33
C LEU A 288 20.44 2.59 20.62
N VAL A 289 19.75 3.50 21.32
CA VAL A 289 20.31 4.83 21.67
C VAL A 289 21.48 4.71 22.66
N ALA A 290 21.46 3.73 23.56
CA ALA A 290 22.57 3.47 24.47
C ALA A 290 23.81 2.93 23.74
N LEU A 291 23.61 2.11 22.70
CA LEU A 291 24.66 1.60 21.84
C LEU A 291 25.24 2.68 20.92
N ASP A 292 24.36 3.45 20.27
CA ASP A 292 24.73 4.55 19.40
C ASP A 292 23.80 5.77 19.61
N PRO A 293 24.27 6.78 20.36
CA PRO A 293 23.51 8.00 20.62
C PRO A 293 23.24 8.87 19.38
N THR A 294 23.82 8.55 18.21
CA THR A 294 23.64 9.33 16.98
C THR A 294 22.33 9.01 16.24
N TYR A 295 21.65 7.90 16.57
CA TYR A 295 20.31 7.57 16.03
C TYR A 295 19.26 8.59 16.52
N THR A 296 19.02 9.61 15.71
CA THR A 296 18.03 10.65 16.03
C THR A 296 16.61 10.12 15.95
N THR A 297 16.33 9.24 14.98
CA THR A 297 15.01 8.61 14.82
C THR A 297 14.64 7.73 15.99
N ALA A 298 15.59 6.96 16.54
CA ALA A 298 15.33 6.13 17.73
C ALA A 298 14.88 6.98 18.94
N LYS A 299 15.48 8.17 19.13
CA LYS A 299 15.04 9.12 20.17
C LYS A 299 13.64 9.67 19.90
N GLU A 300 13.31 9.96 18.64
CA GLU A 300 11.96 10.37 18.24
C GLU A 300 10.93 9.28 18.54
N TYR A 301 11.24 8.01 18.26
CA TYR A 301 10.39 6.86 18.62
C TYR A 301 10.19 6.74 20.13
N ILE A 302 11.26 6.84 20.93
CA ILE A 302 11.17 6.83 22.40
C ILE A 302 10.21 7.92 22.90
N ALA A 303 10.34 9.15 22.39
CA ALA A 303 9.46 10.25 22.77
C ALA A 303 7.99 9.98 22.40
N LYS A 304 7.73 9.46 21.20
CA LYS A 304 6.38 9.08 20.76
C LYS A 304 5.78 7.97 21.60
N ILE A 305 6.56 6.95 21.94
CA ILE A 305 6.13 5.83 22.76
C ILE A 305 5.82 6.29 24.19
N ASN A 306 6.69 7.10 24.81
CA ASN A 306 6.46 7.64 26.15
C ASN A 306 5.15 8.44 26.21
N LYS A 307 4.93 9.33 25.23
CA LYS A 307 3.66 10.06 25.11
C LYS A 307 2.44 9.14 25.01
N LYS A 308 2.58 7.99 24.34
CA LYS A 308 1.50 6.98 24.24
C LYS A 308 1.29 6.22 25.54
N LEU A 309 2.36 5.89 26.26
CA LEU A 309 2.29 5.19 27.55
C LEU A 309 1.75 6.08 28.68
N GLU A 310 1.98 7.40 28.61
CA GLU A 310 1.43 8.39 29.53
C GLU A 310 -0.06 8.72 29.28
N SER A 311 -0.61 8.27 28.15
CA SER A 311 -2.00 8.53 27.78
C SER A 311 -2.97 7.73 28.67
N PRO A 312 -4.03 8.35 29.24
CA PRO A 312 -5.01 7.66 30.09
C PRO A 312 -5.73 6.49 29.40
N ASP A 313 -5.81 6.52 28.07
CA ASP A 313 -6.43 5.50 27.23
C ASP A 313 -5.55 4.25 27.01
N TYR A 314 -4.31 4.23 27.54
CA TYR A 314 -3.45 3.06 27.43
C TYR A 314 -3.92 1.95 28.37
N ILE A 315 -4.43 0.86 27.80
CA ILE A 315 -4.75 -0.37 28.52
C ILE A 315 -3.57 -1.34 28.33
N PRO A 316 -2.84 -1.70 29.40
CA PRO A 316 -1.77 -2.69 29.29
C PRO A 316 -2.33 -4.03 28.82
N THR A 317 -1.87 -4.52 27.66
CA THR A 317 -2.12 -5.90 27.25
C THR A 317 -1.50 -6.81 28.32
N SER A 318 -2.34 -7.67 28.92
CA SER A 318 -2.03 -8.42 30.14
C SER A 318 -0.69 -9.17 30.08
N VAL A 319 0.02 -9.05 31.19
CA VAL A 319 1.36 -9.54 31.52
C VAL A 319 1.47 -11.06 31.48
N GLN A 320 2.42 -11.57 30.69
CA GLN A 320 3.31 -12.65 31.13
C GLN A 320 4.75 -12.20 30.87
N GLU A 321 5.21 -11.30 31.73
CA GLU A 321 6.63 -11.05 31.96
C GLU A 321 7.20 -12.29 32.65
N ARG A 322 7.92 -13.11 31.90
CA ARG A 322 8.98 -13.94 32.47
C ARG A 322 10.28 -13.49 31.82
N ASP A 323 11.18 -13.01 32.65
CA ASP A 323 12.60 -12.82 32.35
C ASP A 323 13.13 -14.04 31.58
N THR A 324 13.45 -13.86 30.31
CA THR A 324 14.36 -14.75 29.60
C THR A 324 15.41 -13.91 28.88
N ASN A 325 16.45 -13.63 29.65
CA ASN A 325 17.77 -13.34 29.14
C ASN A 325 18.22 -14.56 28.30
N TRP A 326 18.01 -14.52 26.98
CA TRP A 326 18.41 -15.60 26.07
C TRP A 326 19.26 -15.04 24.93
N ARG A 327 20.57 -15.27 25.02
CA ARG A 327 21.50 -15.22 23.88
C ARG A 327 21.27 -16.47 23.03
N GLY A 328 20.75 -16.29 21.83
CA GLY A 328 20.66 -17.36 20.83
C GLY A 328 21.43 -16.97 19.57
N ASN A 329 22.55 -17.66 19.33
CA ASN A 329 23.26 -17.64 18.04
C ASN A 329 22.27 -17.88 16.89
N LYS A 330 22.20 -16.95 15.93
CA LYS A 330 21.66 -17.23 14.60
C LYS A 330 22.80 -17.79 13.74
N PRO A 331 22.58 -18.86 12.96
CA PRO A 331 23.57 -19.34 12.01
C PRO A 331 23.81 -18.29 10.93
N SER A 332 25.08 -17.97 10.71
CA SER A 332 25.57 -17.36 9.48
C SER A 332 25.27 -18.32 8.32
N ASN A 333 24.24 -18.02 7.53
CA ASN A 333 24.07 -18.63 6.22
C ASN A 333 24.71 -17.73 5.17
N GLY A 334 26.04 -17.76 5.13
CA GLY A 334 26.77 -17.59 3.90
C GLY A 334 26.66 -18.89 3.09
N THR A 335 26.55 -18.73 1.76
CA THR A 335 26.41 -19.72 0.68
C THR A 335 24.97 -19.97 0.21
N GLY A 336 24.54 -19.14 -0.74
CA GLY A 336 23.42 -19.38 -1.63
C GLY A 336 23.65 -18.53 -2.88
N GLU A 337 23.75 -19.18 -4.03
CA GLU A 337 24.08 -18.56 -5.32
C GLU A 337 23.31 -17.27 -5.58
N THR A 338 24.05 -16.24 -5.98
CA THR A 338 23.50 -14.95 -6.37
C THR A 338 22.71 -15.10 -7.66
N VAL A 339 21.37 -15.01 -7.57
CA VAL A 339 20.56 -14.67 -8.74
C VAL A 339 20.68 -13.16 -8.92
N LYS A 340 21.43 -12.76 -9.96
CA LYS A 340 21.53 -11.35 -10.37
C LYS A 340 20.14 -10.87 -10.81
N VAL A 341 19.66 -9.83 -10.14
CA VAL A 341 18.48 -9.07 -10.57
C VAL A 341 18.92 -8.06 -11.63
N PRO A 342 18.38 -8.08 -12.87
CA PRO A 342 18.74 -7.10 -13.89
C PRO A 342 17.96 -5.79 -13.72
N SER A 343 18.66 -4.67 -13.84
CA SER A 343 18.20 -3.33 -13.44
C SER A 343 17.61 -2.46 -14.55
N LYS A 344 17.15 -2.99 -15.69
CA LYS A 344 16.50 -2.18 -16.74
C LYS A 344 15.51 -2.96 -17.61
N PHE A 345 14.55 -2.18 -18.14
CA PHE A 345 13.34 -2.46 -18.93
C PHE A 345 13.31 -3.71 -19.85
N GLU A 346 14.44 -4.23 -20.32
CA GLU A 346 14.49 -5.36 -21.25
C GLU A 346 14.30 -6.72 -20.57
N ASN A 347 14.35 -6.79 -19.24
CA ASN A 347 14.41 -8.09 -18.55
C ASN A 347 13.10 -8.64 -18.00
N TYR A 348 11.98 -7.91 -18.03
CA TYR A 348 10.69 -8.43 -17.52
C TYR A 348 10.18 -9.59 -18.37
N SER A 349 10.27 -9.46 -19.70
CA SER A 349 9.81 -10.49 -20.65
C SER A 349 10.67 -11.74 -20.58
N GLU A 350 11.99 -11.58 -20.52
CA GLU A 350 12.94 -12.70 -20.43
C GLU A 350 12.86 -13.41 -19.08
N SER A 351 12.81 -12.65 -17.97
CA SER A 351 12.68 -13.22 -16.62
C SER A 351 11.36 -13.97 -16.45
N LYS A 352 10.24 -13.43 -16.98
CA LYS A 352 8.94 -14.10 -16.95
C LYS A 352 8.94 -15.39 -17.76
N LYS A 353 9.59 -15.39 -18.93
CA LYS A 353 9.72 -16.56 -19.81
C LYS A 353 10.56 -17.67 -19.16
N GLU A 354 11.68 -17.32 -18.53
CA GLU A 354 12.54 -18.27 -17.80
C GLU A 354 11.81 -18.87 -16.59
N LEU A 355 11.13 -18.05 -15.79
CA LEU A 355 10.34 -18.53 -14.65
C LEU A 355 9.12 -19.36 -15.08
N GLN A 356 8.46 -19.03 -16.20
CA GLN A 356 7.40 -19.86 -16.78
C GLN A 356 7.94 -21.20 -17.29
N SER A 357 9.15 -21.24 -17.85
CA SER A 357 9.83 -22.49 -18.20
C SER A 357 10.08 -23.38 -16.98
N GLN A 358 10.47 -22.78 -15.86
CA GLN A 358 10.67 -23.48 -14.59
C GLN A 358 9.33 -23.97 -14.00
N LEU A 359 8.28 -23.16 -14.07
CA LEU A 359 6.93 -23.53 -13.62
C LEU A 359 6.32 -24.65 -14.49
N ASN A 360 6.63 -24.70 -15.78
CA ASN A 360 6.20 -25.80 -16.65
C ASN A 360 6.88 -27.14 -16.31
N ARG A 361 8.10 -27.10 -15.73
CA ARG A 361 8.83 -28.29 -15.26
C ARG A 361 8.38 -28.73 -13.87
N ASP A 362 8.01 -27.77 -13.00
CA ASP A 362 7.42 -28.01 -11.69
C ASP A 362 6.26 -27.03 -11.43
N PRO A 363 5.02 -27.41 -11.77
CA PRO A 363 3.85 -26.55 -11.59
C PRO A 363 3.51 -26.21 -10.14
N SER A 364 4.15 -26.88 -9.18
CA SER A 364 3.91 -26.69 -7.74
C SER A 364 4.94 -25.79 -7.05
N ASN A 365 5.89 -25.22 -7.82
CA ASN A 365 6.97 -24.41 -7.28
C ASN A 365 6.50 -23.00 -6.86
N ILE A 366 6.14 -22.87 -5.59
CA ILE A 366 5.64 -21.63 -4.99
C ILE A 366 6.67 -20.49 -5.05
N LYS A 367 7.98 -20.77 -5.02
CA LYS A 367 8.99 -19.71 -5.13
C LYS A 367 8.97 -19.08 -6.52
N VAL A 368 8.90 -19.92 -7.56
CA VAL A 368 8.77 -19.47 -8.95
C VAL A 368 7.45 -18.73 -9.16
N GLN A 369 6.35 -19.21 -8.57
CA GLN A 369 5.05 -18.54 -8.62
C GLN A 369 5.07 -17.17 -7.91
N GLN A 370 5.65 -17.07 -6.72
CA GLN A 370 5.79 -15.82 -5.97
C GLN A 370 6.68 -14.81 -6.70
N GLU A 371 7.76 -15.26 -7.32
CA GLU A 371 8.62 -14.40 -8.13
C GLU A 371 7.92 -13.95 -9.42
N LEU A 372 7.13 -14.82 -10.06
CA LEU A 372 6.27 -14.42 -11.18
C LEU A 372 5.23 -13.38 -10.77
N ASP A 373 4.62 -13.51 -9.60
CA ASP A 373 3.64 -12.54 -9.08
C ASP A 373 4.31 -11.21 -8.73
N ARG A 374 5.52 -11.24 -8.15
CA ARG A 374 6.33 -10.04 -7.88
C ARG A 374 6.72 -9.31 -9.16
N ILE A 375 7.19 -10.06 -10.16
CA ILE A 375 7.56 -9.53 -11.48
C ILE A 375 6.33 -8.98 -12.20
N ALA A 376 5.20 -9.68 -12.16
CA ALA A 376 3.95 -9.21 -12.76
C ALA A 376 3.45 -7.93 -12.09
N LYS A 377 3.53 -7.85 -10.76
CA LYS A 377 3.17 -6.66 -10.00
C LYS A 377 4.11 -5.49 -10.31
N ALA A 378 5.41 -5.71 -10.33
CA ALA A 378 6.41 -4.69 -10.68
C ALA A 378 6.24 -4.21 -12.13
N GLN A 379 5.97 -5.12 -13.07
CA GLN A 379 5.67 -4.83 -14.47
C GLN A 379 4.41 -3.96 -14.60
N GLU A 380 3.35 -4.28 -13.87
CA GLU A 380 2.10 -3.50 -13.85
C GLU A 380 2.34 -2.10 -13.26
N GLU A 381 2.97 -2.00 -12.09
CA GLU A 381 3.25 -0.73 -11.41
C GLU A 381 4.15 0.19 -12.25
N GLU A 382 5.17 -0.36 -12.89
CA GLU A 382 6.06 0.33 -13.83
C GLU A 382 5.29 0.85 -15.05
N SER A 383 4.46 -0.01 -15.65
CA SER A 383 3.66 0.33 -16.83
C SER A 383 2.62 1.41 -16.52
N GLU A 384 1.95 1.35 -15.37
CA GLU A 384 0.99 2.38 -14.92
C GLU A 384 1.71 3.70 -14.56
N ARG A 385 2.95 3.66 -14.05
CA ARG A 385 3.74 4.87 -13.81
C ARG A 385 4.03 5.62 -15.11
N ILE A 386 4.60 4.94 -16.10
CA ILE A 386 4.97 5.56 -17.39
C ILE A 386 3.72 6.00 -18.15
N TYR A 387 2.61 5.26 -18.01
CA TYR A 387 1.32 5.67 -18.57
C TYR A 387 0.85 7.02 -18.01
N LYS A 388 0.97 7.22 -16.69
CA LYS A 388 0.67 8.50 -16.04
C LYS A 388 1.61 9.61 -16.49
N ASP A 389 2.91 9.34 -16.66
CA ASP A 389 3.86 10.32 -17.19
C ASP A 389 3.48 10.76 -18.61
N GLY A 390 3.00 9.84 -19.44
CA GLY A 390 2.44 10.15 -20.76
C GLY A 390 1.19 11.03 -20.71
N LEU A 391 0.28 10.80 -19.74
CA LEU A 391 -0.89 11.67 -19.52
C LEU A 391 -0.48 13.08 -19.08
N ILE A 392 0.50 13.20 -18.19
CA ILE A 392 1.03 14.48 -17.73
C ILE A 392 1.64 15.24 -18.92
N ALA A 393 2.52 14.61 -19.69
CA ALA A 393 3.11 15.21 -20.88
C ALA A 393 2.05 15.66 -21.91
N TYR A 394 1.03 14.83 -22.14
CA TYR A 394 -0.08 15.17 -23.04
C TYR A 394 -0.89 16.37 -22.53
N SER A 395 -1.15 16.45 -21.23
CA SER A 395 -1.86 17.58 -20.61
C SER A 395 -1.09 18.89 -20.69
N GLN A 396 0.25 18.82 -20.70
CA GLN A 396 1.16 19.96 -20.86
C GLN A 396 1.36 20.36 -22.33
N GLY A 397 0.70 19.68 -23.27
CA GLY A 397 0.84 19.93 -24.71
C GLY A 397 2.07 19.30 -25.35
N ASN A 398 2.91 18.59 -24.58
CA ASN A 398 4.07 17.88 -25.09
C ASN A 398 3.67 16.50 -25.65
N ARG A 399 3.07 16.52 -26.84
CA ARG A 399 2.50 15.32 -27.48
C ARG A 399 3.55 14.28 -27.88
N ALA A 400 4.72 14.72 -28.37
CA ALA A 400 5.80 13.82 -28.76
C ALA A 400 6.28 12.97 -27.56
N LEU A 401 6.48 13.61 -26.40
CA LEU A 401 6.87 12.92 -25.17
C LEU A 401 5.76 11.98 -24.65
N ALA A 402 4.50 12.39 -24.77
CA ALA A 402 3.36 11.55 -24.39
C ALA A 402 3.27 10.26 -25.22
N ILE A 403 3.44 10.38 -26.54
CA ILE A 403 3.48 9.25 -27.47
C ILE A 403 4.63 8.30 -27.12
N GLU A 404 5.80 8.84 -26.81
CA GLU A 404 6.97 8.03 -26.45
C GLU A 404 6.75 7.26 -25.15
N ASN A 405 6.24 7.93 -24.11
CA ASN A 405 5.87 7.28 -22.86
C ASN A 405 4.86 6.15 -23.07
N TRP A 406 3.79 6.37 -23.85
CA TRP A 406 2.80 5.31 -24.09
C TRP A 406 3.32 4.16 -24.96
N LYS A 407 4.28 4.38 -25.86
CA LYS A 407 4.97 3.27 -26.53
C LYS A 407 5.76 2.44 -25.53
N GLN A 408 6.49 3.07 -24.60
CA GLN A 408 7.25 2.36 -23.58
C GLN A 408 6.35 1.53 -22.67
N VAL A 409 5.16 2.03 -22.32
CA VAL A 409 4.15 1.24 -21.59
C VAL A 409 3.79 -0.04 -22.33
N LEU A 410 3.60 0.02 -23.65
CA LEU A 410 3.24 -1.14 -24.47
C LEU A 410 4.41 -2.08 -24.75
N VAL A 411 5.66 -1.61 -24.60
CA VAL A 411 6.84 -2.49 -24.59
C VAL A 411 6.88 -3.29 -23.29
N ILE A 412 6.57 -2.67 -22.16
CA ILE A 412 6.56 -3.34 -20.84
C ILE A 412 5.34 -4.22 -20.67
N ASN A 413 4.14 -3.70 -20.96
CA ASN A 413 2.87 -4.37 -20.81
C ASN A 413 2.06 -4.22 -22.12
N PRO A 414 2.25 -5.16 -23.08
CA PRO A 414 1.56 -5.12 -24.37
C PRO A 414 0.03 -5.10 -24.27
N ASP A 415 -0.53 -5.63 -23.18
CA ASP A 415 -1.97 -5.71 -22.94
C ASP A 415 -2.55 -4.46 -22.25
N HIS A 416 -1.74 -3.41 -22.02
CA HIS A 416 -2.16 -2.20 -21.32
C HIS A 416 -3.13 -1.34 -22.17
N LYS A 417 -4.43 -1.70 -22.10
CA LYS A 417 -5.52 -1.16 -22.93
C LYS A 417 -5.60 0.37 -22.96
N LYS A 418 -5.35 1.03 -21.82
CA LYS A 418 -5.45 2.49 -21.72
C LYS A 418 -4.35 3.20 -22.50
N ALA A 419 -3.12 2.68 -22.46
CA ALA A 419 -1.98 3.24 -23.18
C ALA A 419 -2.14 3.06 -24.68
N ALA A 420 -2.61 1.90 -25.13
CA ALA A 420 -2.94 1.65 -26.54
C ALA A 420 -3.99 2.63 -27.08
N ALA A 421 -5.06 2.87 -26.31
CA ALA A 421 -6.10 3.83 -26.68
C ALA A 421 -5.58 5.27 -26.72
N ALA A 422 -4.78 5.68 -25.72
CA ALA A 422 -4.19 7.01 -25.64
C ALA A 422 -3.21 7.26 -26.81
N LEU A 423 -2.36 6.28 -27.13
CA LEU A 423 -1.43 6.32 -28.25
C LEU A 423 -2.14 6.46 -29.60
N ARG A 424 -3.20 5.66 -29.82
CA ARG A 424 -4.01 5.75 -31.06
C ARG A 424 -4.64 7.13 -31.21
N LYS A 425 -5.15 7.71 -30.11
CA LYS A 425 -5.77 9.03 -30.12
C LYS A 425 -4.76 10.13 -30.43
N ALA A 426 -3.59 10.14 -29.79
CA ALA A 426 -2.59 11.18 -30.03
C ALA A 426 -2.00 11.13 -31.43
N ARG A 427 -1.81 9.94 -32.02
CA ARG A 427 -1.36 9.81 -33.43
C ARG A 427 -2.39 10.35 -34.42
N ALA A 428 -3.67 10.03 -34.22
CA ALA A 428 -4.74 10.55 -35.07
C ALA A 428 -4.90 12.09 -34.97
N GLU A 429 -4.52 12.68 -33.84
CA GLU A 429 -4.48 14.13 -33.68
C GLU A 429 -3.24 14.76 -34.33
N GLU A 430 -2.08 14.09 -34.33
CA GLU A 430 -0.88 14.53 -35.08
C GLU A 430 -1.13 14.54 -36.59
N GLU A 431 -1.70 13.47 -37.15
CA GLU A 431 -2.01 13.35 -38.59
C GLU A 431 -2.96 14.47 -39.06
N ARG A 432 -3.97 14.82 -38.25
CA ARG A 432 -4.87 15.95 -38.58
C ARG A 432 -4.17 17.29 -38.55
N THR A 433 -3.22 17.49 -37.63
CA THR A 433 -2.48 18.76 -37.55
C THR A 433 -1.41 18.88 -38.63
N SER A 434 -0.87 17.76 -39.15
CA SER A 434 0.05 17.78 -40.28
C SER A 434 -0.66 18.03 -41.61
N ASP A 435 -1.87 17.49 -41.79
CA ASP A 435 -2.69 17.72 -43.01
C ASP A 435 -3.16 19.18 -43.12
N ASP A 436 -3.49 19.84 -42.00
CA ASP A 436 -3.85 21.27 -41.98
C ASP A 436 -2.65 22.19 -42.27
N SER A 437 -1.41 21.72 -42.03
CA SER A 437 -0.18 22.48 -42.29
C SER A 437 0.36 22.34 -43.72
N THR A 438 -0.19 21.40 -44.51
CA THR A 438 0.24 21.11 -45.88
C THR A 438 -0.80 21.54 -46.94
N ALA A 439 -1.94 22.09 -46.54
CA ALA A 439 -2.88 22.71 -47.46
C ALA A 439 -2.22 23.95 -48.12
N PRO A 440 -2.05 23.98 -49.46
CA PRO A 440 -1.43 25.11 -50.12
C PRO A 440 -2.32 26.33 -49.93
N ALA A 441 -1.72 27.43 -49.48
CA ALA A 441 -2.38 28.73 -49.41
C ALA A 441 -2.86 29.14 -50.81
N THR A 442 -4.13 28.84 -51.10
CA THR A 442 -4.81 29.34 -52.29
C THR A 442 -4.94 30.86 -52.17
N LYS A 443 -4.19 31.54 -53.03
CA LYS A 443 -4.32 32.98 -53.32
C LYS A 443 -5.71 33.34 -53.82
#